data_AF-A0AAQ2JAI6-F1
#
_entry.id   AF-A0AAQ2JAI6-F1
#
_cell.length_a   1.000
_cell.length_b   1.000
_cell.length_c   1.000
_cell.angle_alpha   90.00
_cell.angle_beta   90.00
_cell.angle_gamma   90.00
#
_symmetry.space_group_name_H-M   'P 1'
#
loop_
_entity.id
_entity.type
_entity.pdbx_description
1 polymer ?
#
loop_
_entity_poly.entity_id
_entity_poly.type
_entity_poly.pdbx_seq_one_letter_code
_entity_poly.pdbx_strand_id
1 'polypeptide(L)'
;MSVTTVRLQAEVEQRLEAIASRLHRSKSWVINQALSEYIEKQQLEQERWKQTLDAMESAAQGKVVDASEVHNWLNSWGTENEQDAPRSGK
;
A
#
# COMPACT_ATOMS: atom_id res chain seq x y z
N MET A 1 -24.95 9.74 -10.75
CA MET A 1 -24.56 9.30 -9.39
C MET A 1 -25.57 8.28 -8.92
N SER A 2 -25.13 7.09 -8.52
CA SER A 2 -25.97 6.10 -7.85
C SER A 2 -26.03 6.41 -6.35
N VAL A 3 -27.13 6.05 -5.70
CA VAL A 3 -27.30 6.21 -4.26
C VAL A 3 -27.40 4.84 -3.63
N THR A 4 -26.59 4.60 -2.60
CA THR A 4 -26.64 3.39 -1.78
C THR A 4 -27.08 3.78 -0.37
N THR A 5 -28.15 3.17 0.13
CA THR A 5 -28.63 3.39 1.49
C THR A 5 -27.97 2.37 2.42
N VAL A 6 -27.31 2.83 3.48
CA VAL A 6 -26.62 1.99 4.46
C VAL A 6 -27.19 2.28 5.84
N ARG A 7 -27.46 1.22 6.62
CA ARG A 7 -27.84 1.37 8.03
C ARG A 7 -26.57 1.55 8.86
N LEU A 8 -26.51 2.65 9.62
CA LEU A 8 -25.41 2.91 10.54
C LEU A 8 -25.83 2.55 11.97
N GLN A 9 -24.89 2.01 12.74
CA GLN A 9 -25.07 1.90 14.18
C GLN A 9 -25.05 3.30 14.79
N ALA A 10 -25.85 3.52 15.85
CA ALA A 10 -26.01 4.85 16.46
C ALA A 10 -24.66 5.47 16.89
N GLU A 11 -23.75 4.67 17.43
CA GLU A 11 -22.41 5.12 17.81
C GLU A 11 -21.58 5.61 16.60
N VAL A 12 -21.65 4.89 15.48
CA VAL A 12 -20.94 5.26 14.24
C VAL A 12 -21.49 6.57 13.68
N GLU A 13 -22.81 6.74 13.70
CA GLU A 13 -23.42 7.99 13.25
C GLU A 13 -23.01 9.18 14.12
N GLN A 14 -22.99 9.03 15.44
CA GLN A 14 -22.53 10.09 16.35
C GLN A 14 -21.07 10.49 16.09
N ARG A 15 -20.18 9.50 15.90
CA ARG A 15 -18.77 9.74 15.55
C ARG A 15 -18.64 10.45 14.20
N LEU A 16 -19.43 10.03 13.20
CA LEU A 16 -19.45 10.64 11.88
C LEU A 16 -19.91 12.11 11.94
N GLU A 17 -20.95 12.42 12.70
CA GLU A 17 -21.46 13.78 12.89
C GLU A 17 -20.40 14.69 13.54
N ALA A 18 -19.69 14.18 14.56
CA ALA A 18 -18.61 14.92 15.20
C ALA A 18 -17.43 15.21 14.25
N ILE A 19 -17.06 14.24 13.41
CA ILE A 19 -16.01 14.42 12.40
C ILE A 19 -16.46 15.44 11.34
N ALA A 20 -17.67 15.28 10.80
CA ALA A 20 -18.24 16.18 9.81
C ALA A 20 -18.29 17.63 10.33
N SER A 21 -18.75 17.81 11.57
CA SER A 21 -18.78 19.10 12.27
C SER A 21 -17.39 19.73 12.39
N ARG A 22 -16.40 18.95 12.87
CA ARG A 22 -15.02 19.42 13.03
C ARG A 22 -14.36 19.80 11.71
N LEU A 23 -14.68 19.08 10.63
CA LEU A 23 -14.12 19.34 9.30
C LEU A 23 -14.90 20.42 8.53
N HIS A 24 -16.01 20.92 9.06
CA HIS A 24 -16.95 21.79 8.36
C HIS A 24 -17.40 21.19 7.00
N ARG A 25 -17.72 19.90 7.00
CA ARG A 25 -18.16 19.14 5.82
C ARG A 25 -19.46 18.40 6.11
N SER A 26 -20.17 17.98 5.06
CA SER A 26 -21.37 17.15 5.22
C SER A 26 -20.98 15.70 5.56
N LYS A 27 -21.88 14.97 6.24
CA LYS A 27 -21.72 13.52 6.48
C LYS A 27 -21.46 12.74 5.18
N SER A 28 -22.19 13.08 4.12
CA SER A 28 -22.05 12.45 2.80
C SER A 28 -20.64 12.66 2.21
N TRP A 29 -20.07 13.86 2.35
CA TRP A 29 -18.70 14.12 1.91
C TRP A 29 -17.68 13.25 2.66
N VAL A 30 -17.82 13.15 3.99
CA VAL A 30 -16.93 12.33 4.83
C VAL A 30 -17.07 10.83 4.50
N ILE A 31 -18.30 10.35 4.28
CA ILE A 31 -18.56 8.95 3.88
C ILE A 31 -17.88 8.65 2.53
N ASN A 32 -18.04 9.53 1.54
CA ASN A 32 -17.43 9.33 0.22
C ASN A 32 -15.90 9.35 0.30
N GLN A 33 -15.33 10.26 1.09
CA GLN A 33 -13.88 10.31 1.30
C GLN A 33 -13.36 9.02 1.94
N ALA A 34 -14.00 8.58 3.04
CA ALA A 34 -13.62 7.35 3.74
C ALA A 34 -13.77 6.11 2.85
N LEU A 35 -14.81 6.05 2.01
CA LEU A 35 -15.01 4.94 1.08
C LEU A 35 -13.94 4.89 0.00
N SER A 36 -13.58 6.04 -0.59
CA SER A 36 -12.50 6.12 -1.58
C SER A 36 -11.17 5.66 -0.98
N GLU A 37 -10.81 6.18 0.20
CA GLU A 37 -9.57 5.78 0.91
C GLU A 37 -9.58 4.30 1.28
N TYR A 38 -10.73 3.76 1.71
CA TYR A 38 -10.87 2.34 2.02
C TYR A 38 -10.65 1.46 0.79
N ILE A 39 -11.28 1.80 -0.35
CA ILE A 39 -11.14 1.04 -1.59
C ILE A 39 -9.69 1.06 -2.08
N GLU A 40 -9.05 2.23 -2.09
CA GLU A 40 -7.65 2.38 -2.49
C GLU A 40 -6.73 1.54 -1.59
N LYS A 41 -6.94 1.60 -0.28
CA LYS A 41 -6.19 0.79 0.68
C LYS A 41 -6.38 -0.72 0.43
N GLN A 42 -7.60 -1.18 0.19
CA GLN A 42 -7.88 -2.59 -0.10
C GLN A 42 -7.18 -3.06 -1.39
N GLN A 43 -7.20 -2.23 -2.44
CA GLN A 43 -6.51 -2.55 -3.69
C GLN A 43 -4.99 -2.63 -3.48
N LEU A 44 -4.41 -1.68 -2.73
CA LEU A 44 -2.99 -1.68 -2.42
C LEU A 44 -2.57 -2.90 -1.57
N GLU A 45 -3.39 -3.29 -0.60
CA GLU A 45 -3.15 -4.50 0.21
C GLU A 45 -3.14 -5.77 -0.65
N GLN A 46 -4.10 -5.90 -1.57
CA GLN A 46 -4.15 -7.04 -2.50
C GLN A 46 -2.95 -7.08 -3.43
N GLU A 47 -2.53 -5.94 -3.98
CA GLU A 47 -1.36 -5.85 -4.84
C GLU A 47 -0.08 -6.22 -4.09
N ARG A 48 0.12 -5.69 -2.88
CA ARG A 48 1.27 -6.05 -2.02
C ARG A 48 1.28 -7.53 -1.67
N TRP A 49 0.11 -8.10 -1.40
CA TRP A 49 -0.01 -9.53 -1.13
C TRP A 49 0.42 -10.37 -2.34
N LYS A 50 -0.06 -10.01 -3.53
CA LYS A 50 0.35 -10.66 -4.78
C LYS A 50 1.86 -10.55 -5.01
N GLN A 51 2.43 -9.35 -4.87
CA GLN A 51 3.87 -9.13 -5.02
C GLN A 51 4.69 -9.96 -4.02
N THR A 52 4.18 -10.14 -2.80
CA THR A 52 4.83 -10.99 -1.79
C THR A 52 4.86 -12.45 -2.23
N LEU A 53 3.73 -12.97 -2.73
CA LEU A 53 3.66 -14.34 -3.24
C LEU A 53 4.58 -14.55 -4.44
N ASP A 54 4.59 -13.61 -5.39
CA ASP A 54 5.47 -13.66 -6.57
C ASP A 54 6.96 -13.64 -6.15
N ALA A 55 7.33 -12.82 -5.17
CA ALA A 55 8.69 -12.77 -4.63
C ALA A 55 9.07 -14.07 -3.91
N MET A 56 8.16 -14.65 -3.12
CA MET A 56 8.37 -15.92 -2.44
C MET A 56 8.56 -17.07 -3.45
N GLU A 57 7.76 -17.10 -4.52
CA GLU A 57 7.91 -18.08 -5.59
C GLU A 57 9.25 -17.93 -6.32
N SER A 58 9.64 -16.70 -6.67
CA SER A 58 10.92 -16.39 -7.29
C SER A 58 12.10 -16.89 -6.44
N ALA A 59 12.06 -16.64 -5.12
CA ALA A 59 13.05 -17.14 -4.18
C ALA A 59 13.06 -18.66 -4.09
N ALA A 60 11.89 -19.32 -4.08
CA ALA A 60 11.77 -20.77 -4.09
C ALA A 60 12.34 -21.42 -5.37
N GLN A 61 12.27 -20.72 -6.52
CA GLN A 61 12.94 -21.10 -7.77
C GLN A 61 14.46 -20.86 -7.74
N GLY A 62 14.98 -20.25 -6.68
CA GLY A 62 16.39 -19.93 -6.50
C GLY A 62 16.84 -18.72 -7.32
N LYS A 63 15.91 -17.83 -7.72
CA LYS A 63 16.23 -16.52 -8.32
C LYS A 63 16.61 -15.54 -7.21
N VAL A 64 17.75 -15.80 -6.61
CA VAL A 64 18.33 -15.02 -5.50
C VAL A 64 19.69 -14.47 -5.92
N VAL A 65 20.15 -13.45 -5.20
CA VAL A 65 21.45 -12.80 -5.39
C VAL A 65 22.26 -13.00 -4.12
N ASP A 66 23.58 -13.15 -4.25
CA ASP A 66 24.46 -13.26 -3.09
C ASP A 66 24.46 -11.97 -2.26
N ALA A 67 24.41 -12.12 -0.93
CA ALA A 67 24.34 -10.97 -0.03
C ALA A 67 25.57 -10.05 -0.16
N SER A 68 26.75 -10.60 -0.47
CA SER A 68 27.98 -9.81 -0.64
C SER A 68 27.92 -8.92 -1.88
N GLU A 69 27.35 -9.42 -2.99
CA GLU A 69 27.12 -8.62 -4.21
C GLU A 69 26.18 -7.45 -3.92
N VAL A 70 25.10 -7.70 -3.17
CA VAL A 70 24.15 -6.65 -2.76
C VAL A 70 24.83 -5.60 -1.87
N HIS A 71 25.67 -6.01 -0.90
CA HIS A 71 26.37 -5.07 -0.03
C HIS A 71 27.39 -4.22 -0.80
N ASN A 72 28.14 -4.83 -1.71
CA ASN A 72 29.10 -4.11 -2.55
C ASN A 72 28.40 -3.04 -3.40
N TRP A 73 27.25 -3.40 -3.99
CA TRP A 73 26.42 -2.47 -4.74
C TRP A 73 25.90 -1.32 -3.87
N LEU A 74 25.27 -1.61 -2.71
CA LEU A 74 24.75 -0.59 -1.80
C LEU A 74 25.86 0.36 -1.29
N ASN A 75 27.06 -0.16 -1.05
CA ASN A 75 28.20 0.66 -0.62
C ASN A 75 28.75 1.57 -1.71
N SER A 76 28.44 1.29 -2.98
CA SER A 76 28.88 2.11 -4.13
C SER A 76 27.98 3.32 -4.38
N TRP A 77 26.76 3.33 -3.82
CA TRP A 77 25.78 4.41 -4.03
C TRP A 77 26.30 5.77 -3.58
N GLY A 78 26.13 6.78 -4.43
CA GLY A 78 26.58 8.14 -4.13
C GLY A 78 28.11 8.33 -4.22
N THR A 79 28.82 7.38 -4.81
CA THR A 79 30.25 7.49 -5.14
C THR A 79 30.46 7.61 -6.65
N GLU A 80 31.66 7.99 -7.08
CA GLU A 80 32.02 8.03 -8.51
C GLU A 80 32.03 6.64 -9.18
N ASN A 81 32.04 5.57 -8.38
CA ASN A 81 32.08 4.17 -8.84
C ASN A 81 30.78 3.42 -8.54
N GLU A 82 29.64 4.10 -8.60
CA GLU A 82 28.34 3.47 -8.41
C GLU A 82 28.14 2.29 -9.38
N GLN A 83 27.83 1.12 -8.83
CA GLN A 83 27.69 -0.13 -9.57
C GLN A 83 26.24 -0.37 -10.00
N ASP A 84 26.06 -1.20 -11.02
CA ASP A 84 24.74 -1.69 -11.41
C ASP A 84 24.16 -2.64 -10.35
N ALA A 85 22.83 -2.66 -10.24
CA ALA A 85 22.14 -3.57 -9.34
C ALA A 85 22.45 -5.04 -9.71
N PRO A 86 22.84 -5.87 -8.73
CA PRO A 86 23.15 -7.26 -9.00
C PRO A 86 21.90 -8.03 -9.41
N ARG A 87 22.05 -9.01 -10.31
CA ARG A 87 20.93 -9.75 -10.90
C ARG A 87 21.05 -11.23 -10.57
N SER A 88 19.93 -11.89 -10.31
CA SER A 88 19.93 -13.34 -10.12
C SER A 88 20.33 -14.02 -11.43
N GLY A 89 21.43 -14.79 -11.42
CA GLY A 89 22.01 -15.42 -12.61
C GLY A 89 21.31 -16.69 -13.10
N LYS A 90 20.04 -16.90 -12.75
CA LYS A 90 19.22 -18.02 -13.26
C LYS A 90 18.16 -17.54 -14.24
#